data_AF-A0A031IA15-F1
#
_entry.id   AF-A0A031IA15-F1
#
_cell.length_a   1.000
_cell.length_b   1.000
_cell.length_c   1.000
_cell.angle_alpha   90.00
_cell.angle_beta   90.00
_cell.angle_gamma   90.00
#
_symmetry.space_group_name_H-M   'P 1'
#
loop_
_entity.id
_entity.type
_entity.pdbx_description
1 polymer ?
#
loop_
_entity_poly.entity_id
_entity_poly.type
_entity_poly.pdbx_seq_one_letter_code
_entity_poly.pdbx_strand_id
1 'polypeptide(L)'
;MPAPAFIAPQHRRVCALAALTLLHAREQGYPSAVEAGKITAADAERGIYLARCIVTQWRWVLNKTKPPCPDFDDHTDLFGAYNSELAVELARAAERQRLIARRKPDDAAAMELADLYEALAWHQQTHAGVAWIVHIVDVERSAAAKALARAA
;
A
#
# COMPACT_ATOMS: atom_id res chain seq x y z
N MET A 1 -13.16 -12.91 -8.00
CA MET A 1 -12.62 -13.15 -6.64
C MET A 1 -13.46 -12.38 -5.65
N PRO A 2 -13.75 -12.92 -4.46
CA PRO A 2 -14.41 -12.16 -3.40
C PRO A 2 -13.54 -10.98 -2.98
N ALA A 3 -14.17 -9.95 -2.43
CA ALA A 3 -13.46 -8.78 -1.93
C ALA A 3 -12.66 -9.16 -0.66
N PRO A 4 -11.38 -8.75 -0.53
CA PRO A 4 -10.58 -9.10 0.65
C PRO A 4 -11.15 -8.49 1.93
N ALA A 5 -10.70 -9.02 3.07
CA ALA A 5 -10.86 -8.34 4.35
C ALA A 5 -10.20 -6.94 4.32
N PHE A 6 -10.60 -6.05 5.22
CA PHE A 6 -9.96 -4.74 5.43
C PHE A 6 -10.00 -3.71 4.29
N ILE A 7 -10.83 -3.88 3.26
CA ILE A 7 -10.96 -2.88 2.16
C ILE A 7 -11.89 -1.70 2.48
N ALA A 8 -12.71 -1.81 3.53
CA ALA A 8 -13.69 -0.79 3.87
C ALA A 8 -13.06 0.47 4.52
N PRO A 9 -13.70 1.66 4.42
CA PRO A 9 -13.11 2.93 4.88
C PRO A 9 -12.61 2.94 6.33
N GLN A 10 -13.29 2.25 7.25
CA GLN A 10 -12.88 2.15 8.65
C GLN A 10 -11.52 1.47 8.86
N HIS A 11 -11.07 0.67 7.88
CA HIS A 11 -9.80 -0.06 7.96
C HIS A 11 -8.63 0.72 7.36
N ARG A 12 -8.84 1.89 6.77
CA ARG A 12 -7.75 2.66 6.12
C ARG A 12 -6.57 2.93 7.05
N ARG A 13 -6.84 3.13 8.34
CA ARG A 13 -5.80 3.34 9.36
C ARG A 13 -4.93 2.11 9.57
N VAL A 14 -5.53 0.92 9.66
CA VAL A 14 -4.77 -0.33 9.82
C VAL A 14 -4.02 -0.69 8.53
N CYS A 15 -4.58 -0.41 7.36
CA CYS A 15 -3.87 -0.56 6.08
C CYS A 15 -2.64 0.37 5.99
N ALA A 16 -2.74 1.62 6.42
CA ALA A 16 -1.59 2.52 6.44
C ALA A 16 -0.50 2.08 7.44
N LEU A 17 -0.89 1.50 8.58
CA LEU A 17 0.06 0.91 9.53
C LEU A 17 0.74 -0.34 8.95
N ALA A 18 0.01 -1.17 8.22
CA ALA A 18 0.59 -2.31 7.50
C ALA A 18 1.60 -1.84 6.45
N ALA A 19 1.31 -0.76 5.70
CA ALA A 19 2.27 -0.17 4.75
C ALA A 19 3.57 0.29 5.44
N LEU A 20 3.48 0.89 6.63
CA LEU A 20 4.66 1.26 7.42
C LEU A 20 5.42 0.03 7.93
N THR A 21 4.69 -0.99 8.38
CA THR A 21 5.26 -2.27 8.82
C THR A 21 6.05 -2.93 7.68
N LEU A 22 5.54 -2.88 6.45
CA LEU A 22 6.23 -3.37 5.27
C LEU A 22 7.54 -2.64 5.01
N LEU A 23 7.52 -1.31 5.05
CA LEU A 23 8.73 -0.51 4.87
C LEU A 23 9.79 -0.85 5.92
N HIS A 24 9.38 -0.90 7.18
CA HIS A 24 10.27 -1.21 8.29
C HIS A 24 10.89 -2.60 8.17
N ALA A 25 10.07 -3.61 7.84
CA ALA A 25 10.53 -4.98 7.65
C ALA A 25 11.56 -5.09 6.50
N ARG A 26 11.42 -4.30 5.44
CA ARG A 26 12.41 -4.26 4.34
C ARG A 26 13.69 -3.55 4.76
N GLU A 27 13.57 -2.38 5.37
CA GLU A 27 14.74 -1.60 5.82
C GLU A 27 15.60 -2.38 6.82
N GLN A 28 14.99 -3.23 7.65
CA GLN A 28 15.71 -4.12 8.58
C GLN A 28 16.17 -5.43 7.95
N GLY A 29 15.32 -6.08 7.15
CA GLY A 29 15.55 -7.44 6.68
C GLY A 29 16.42 -7.51 5.43
N TYR A 30 16.38 -6.51 4.55
CA TYR A 30 17.07 -6.57 3.27
C TYR A 30 18.59 -6.50 3.36
N PRO A 31 19.21 -5.67 4.22
CA PRO A 31 20.67 -5.66 4.36
C PRO A 31 21.25 -7.06 4.63
N SER A 32 20.69 -7.77 5.63
CA SER A 32 21.13 -9.13 5.95
C SER A 32 20.82 -10.15 4.85
N ALA A 33 19.73 -9.97 4.09
CA ALA A 33 19.41 -10.83 2.96
C ALA A 33 20.37 -10.63 1.77
N VAL A 34 20.85 -9.40 1.55
CA VAL A 34 21.89 -9.08 0.55
C VAL A 34 23.22 -9.67 0.97
N GLU A 35 23.63 -9.49 2.22
CA GLU A 35 24.86 -10.09 2.78
C GLU A 35 24.86 -11.61 2.66
N ALA A 36 23.69 -12.24 2.87
CA ALA A 36 23.51 -13.68 2.72
C ALA A 36 23.32 -14.16 1.26
N GLY A 37 23.41 -13.27 0.26
CA GLY A 37 23.25 -13.61 -1.16
C GLY A 37 21.86 -14.10 -1.55
N LYS A 38 20.82 -13.83 -0.75
CA LYS A 38 19.44 -14.28 -1.00
C LYS A 38 18.69 -13.38 -1.97
N ILE A 39 19.08 -12.11 -2.05
CA ILE A 39 18.58 -11.09 -2.98
C ILE A 39 19.74 -10.24 -3.46
N THR A 40 19.60 -9.58 -4.61
CA THR A 40 20.60 -8.60 -5.06
C THR A 40 20.43 -7.26 -4.34
N ALA A 41 21.48 -6.45 -4.30
CA ALA A 41 21.40 -5.07 -3.77
C ALA A 41 20.37 -4.22 -4.54
N ALA A 42 20.32 -4.37 -5.86
CA ALA A 42 19.36 -3.67 -6.70
C ALA A 42 17.90 -4.06 -6.39
N ASP A 43 17.63 -5.34 -6.15
CA ASP A 43 16.29 -5.81 -5.76
C ASP A 43 15.88 -5.28 -4.37
N ALA A 44 16.84 -5.23 -3.44
CA ALA A 44 16.63 -4.66 -2.12
C ALA A 44 16.26 -3.17 -2.19
N GLU A 45 17.05 -2.39 -2.91
CA GLU A 45 16.80 -0.96 -3.13
C GLU A 45 15.45 -0.72 -3.80
N ARG A 46 15.14 -1.47 -4.87
CA ARG A 46 13.85 -1.38 -5.57
C ARG A 46 12.69 -1.71 -4.63
N GLY A 47 12.82 -2.76 -3.81
CA GLY A 47 11.78 -3.14 -2.87
C GLY A 47 11.58 -2.09 -1.76
N ILE A 48 12.64 -1.49 -1.22
CA ILE A 48 12.52 -0.38 -0.25
C ILE A 48 11.84 0.82 -0.91
N TYR A 49 12.24 1.18 -2.13
CA TYR A 49 11.64 2.27 -2.88
C TYR A 49 10.13 2.04 -3.10
N LEU A 50 9.71 0.85 -3.54
CA LEU A 50 8.29 0.49 -3.67
C LEU A 50 7.52 0.62 -2.34
N ALA A 51 8.12 0.20 -1.22
CA ALA A 51 7.47 0.36 0.09
C ALA A 51 7.29 1.85 0.45
N ARG A 52 8.26 2.71 0.13
CA ARG A 52 8.15 4.16 0.35
C ARG A 52 7.05 4.80 -0.49
N CYS A 53 6.87 4.37 -1.74
CA CYS A 53 5.76 4.79 -2.59
C CYS A 53 4.41 4.42 -1.95
N ILE A 54 4.25 3.17 -1.51
CA ILE A 54 3.03 2.70 -0.83
C ILE A 54 2.77 3.52 0.44
N VAL A 55 3.78 3.75 1.28
CA VAL A 55 3.64 4.57 2.49
C VAL A 55 3.23 6.00 2.14
N THR A 56 3.81 6.59 1.09
CA THR A 56 3.48 7.96 0.66
C THR A 56 2.02 8.06 0.22
N GLN A 57 1.56 7.12 -0.60
CA GLN A 57 0.16 7.03 -1.03
C GLN A 57 -0.79 6.88 0.17
N TRP A 58 -0.51 5.98 1.10
CA TRP A 58 -1.39 5.75 2.26
C TRP A 58 -1.37 6.88 3.28
N ARG A 59 -0.25 7.59 3.42
CA ARG A 59 -0.21 8.86 4.16
C ARG A 59 -1.07 9.93 3.48
N TRP A 60 -1.09 9.97 2.14
CA TRP A 60 -2.00 10.86 1.41
C TRP A 60 -3.46 10.45 1.65
N VAL A 61 -3.81 9.17 1.51
CA VAL A 61 -5.16 8.63 1.76
C VAL A 61 -5.71 9.05 3.12
N LEU A 62 -4.90 8.92 4.18
CA LEU A 62 -5.31 9.27 5.54
C LEU A 62 -5.38 10.77 5.82
N ASN A 63 -4.49 11.55 5.20
CA ASN A 63 -4.41 12.97 5.49
C ASN A 63 -5.41 13.77 4.63
N LYS A 64 -6.57 14.06 5.22
CA LYS A 64 -7.65 14.83 4.57
C LYS A 64 -7.29 16.29 4.26
N THR A 65 -6.23 16.83 4.85
CA THR A 65 -5.78 18.21 4.65
C THR A 65 -4.61 18.32 3.68
N LYS A 66 -4.10 17.20 3.15
CA LYS A 66 -3.06 17.25 2.12
C LYS A 66 -3.62 17.86 0.82
N PRO A 67 -2.76 18.48 0.00
CA PRO A 67 -3.12 19.01 -1.32
C PRO A 67 -3.83 17.98 -2.20
N PRO A 68 -4.43 18.41 -3.34
CA PRO A 68 -5.02 17.49 -4.31
C PRO A 68 -4.09 16.34 -4.67
N CYS A 69 -4.65 15.28 -5.25
CA CYS A 69 -3.85 14.17 -5.73
C CYS A 69 -2.60 14.69 -6.48
N PRO A 70 -1.39 14.15 -6.22
CA PRO A 70 -0.20 14.55 -6.97
C PRO A 70 -0.43 14.51 -8.47
N ASP A 71 0.29 15.33 -9.23
CA ASP A 71 0.21 15.29 -10.69
C ASP A 71 0.74 13.95 -11.22
N PHE A 72 0.16 13.48 -12.33
CA PHE A 72 0.60 12.27 -12.99
C PHE A 72 1.98 12.45 -13.62
N ASP A 73 2.88 11.52 -13.37
CA ASP A 73 4.17 11.39 -14.03
C ASP A 73 4.15 10.18 -14.97
N ASP A 74 4.41 10.40 -16.27
CA ASP A 74 4.44 9.35 -17.30
C ASP A 74 5.43 8.22 -16.97
N HIS A 75 6.47 8.50 -16.18
CA HIS A 75 7.51 7.54 -15.80
C HIS A 75 7.25 6.85 -14.46
N THR A 76 6.50 7.49 -13.54
CA THR A 76 6.42 7.04 -12.15
C THR A 76 5.01 7.05 -11.55
N ASP A 77 3.97 7.33 -12.33
CA ASP A 77 2.58 7.45 -11.88
C ASP A 77 2.46 8.52 -10.75
N LEU A 78 1.35 8.54 -10.01
CA LEU A 78 1.07 9.60 -9.02
C LEU A 78 1.94 9.54 -7.75
N PHE A 79 2.49 8.37 -7.42
CA PHE A 79 3.17 8.13 -6.14
C PHE A 79 4.57 7.53 -6.29
N GLY A 80 5.20 7.67 -7.46
CA GLY A 80 6.59 7.27 -7.72
C GLY A 80 6.77 5.84 -8.27
N ALA A 81 5.72 5.03 -8.34
CA ALA A 81 5.73 3.78 -9.09
C ALA A 81 4.32 3.44 -9.61
N TYR A 82 4.26 2.70 -10.71
CA TYR A 82 2.99 2.27 -11.27
C TYR A 82 2.20 1.39 -10.31
N ASN A 83 0.87 1.55 -10.31
CA ASN A 83 -0.01 0.79 -9.41
C ASN A 83 0.14 -0.73 -9.55
N SER A 84 0.43 -1.23 -10.77
CA SER A 84 0.70 -2.66 -11.02
C SER A 84 1.93 -3.16 -10.29
N GLU A 85 2.99 -2.37 -10.21
CA GLU A 85 4.22 -2.72 -9.50
C GLU A 85 4.00 -2.72 -7.98
N LEU A 86 3.25 -1.75 -7.47
CA LEU A 86 2.84 -1.72 -6.06
C LEU A 86 1.99 -2.95 -5.71
N ALA A 87 1.03 -3.31 -6.57
CA ALA A 87 0.15 -4.47 -6.39
C ALA A 87 0.94 -5.79 -6.34
N VAL A 88 1.88 -5.98 -7.27
CA VAL A 88 2.74 -7.19 -7.30
C VAL A 88 3.58 -7.28 -6.02
N GLU A 89 4.15 -6.17 -5.57
CA GLU A 89 5.00 -6.18 -4.39
C GLU A 89 4.20 -6.43 -3.09
N LEU A 90 2.97 -5.92 -3.02
CA LEU A 90 2.03 -6.22 -1.93
C LEU A 90 1.56 -7.68 -1.95
N ALA A 91 1.27 -8.24 -3.12
CA ALA A 91 0.90 -9.65 -3.25
C ALA A 91 2.04 -10.59 -2.79
N ARG A 92 3.29 -10.27 -3.15
CA ARG A 92 4.47 -10.99 -2.65
C ARG A 92 4.62 -10.87 -1.14
N ALA A 93 4.36 -9.70 -0.57
CA ALA A 93 4.39 -9.50 0.88
C ALA A 93 3.30 -10.32 1.59
N ALA A 94 2.07 -10.34 1.06
CA ALA A 94 0.98 -11.15 1.57
C ALA A 94 1.35 -12.64 1.57
N GLU A 95 1.85 -13.17 0.45
CA GLU A 95 2.22 -14.59 0.36
C GLU A 95 3.33 -14.97 1.35
N ARG A 96 4.34 -14.11 1.54
CA ARG A 96 5.38 -14.31 2.55
C ARG A 96 4.79 -14.41 3.97
N GLN A 97 3.84 -13.54 4.31
CA GLN A 97 3.20 -13.58 5.63
C GLN A 97 2.31 -14.81 5.81
N ARG A 98 1.60 -15.26 4.77
CA ARG A 98 0.86 -16.54 4.80
C ARG A 98 1.80 -17.72 5.05
N LEU A 99 2.98 -17.73 4.44
CA LEU A 99 3.99 -18.77 4.70
C LEU A 99 4.51 -18.74 6.14
N ILE A 100 4.66 -17.56 6.74
CA ILE A 100 5.03 -17.41 8.16
C ILE A 100 3.91 -17.96 9.05
N ALA A 101 2.66 -17.55 8.82
CA ALA A 101 1.50 -18.02 9.59
C ALA A 101 1.34 -19.55 9.50
N ARG A 102 1.56 -20.15 8.32
CA ARG A 102 1.55 -21.63 8.16
C ARG A 102 2.63 -22.33 8.99
N ARG A 103 3.79 -21.70 9.17
CA ARG A 103 4.91 -22.24 9.96
C ARG A 103 4.75 -22.01 11.46
N LYS A 104 3.99 -20.98 11.84
CA LYS A 104 3.70 -20.61 13.23
C LYS A 104 2.19 -20.36 13.37
N PRO A 105 1.37 -21.43 13.49
CA PRO A 105 -0.09 -21.31 13.47
C PRO A 105 -0.66 -20.43 14.59
N ASP A 106 0.03 -20.33 15.72
CA ASP A 106 -0.36 -19.50 16.86
C ASP A 106 -0.06 -18.00 16.66
N ASP A 107 0.66 -17.64 15.59
CA ASP A 107 0.97 -16.26 15.23
C ASP A 107 -0.16 -15.65 14.38
N ALA A 108 -1.26 -15.30 15.04
CA ALA A 108 -2.42 -14.68 14.40
C ALA A 108 -2.06 -13.35 13.71
N ALA A 109 -1.02 -12.65 14.18
CA ALA A 109 -0.58 -11.38 13.60
C ALA A 109 -0.01 -11.56 12.18
N ALA A 110 0.65 -12.68 11.90
CA ALA A 110 1.15 -12.97 10.55
C ALA A 110 0.01 -13.16 9.55
N MET A 111 -1.09 -13.80 9.94
CA MET A 111 -2.26 -13.94 9.06
C MET A 111 -2.97 -12.61 8.83
N GLU A 112 -3.21 -11.84 9.90
CA GLU A 112 -3.83 -10.51 9.78
C GLU A 112 -3.00 -9.58 8.87
N LEU A 113 -1.68 -9.61 9.00
CA LEU A 113 -0.80 -8.80 8.16
C LEU A 113 -0.83 -9.26 6.70
N ALA A 114 -1.00 -10.55 6.43
CA ALA A 114 -1.21 -11.05 5.08
C ALA A 114 -2.50 -10.51 4.46
N ASP A 115 -3.60 -10.54 5.22
CA ASP A 115 -4.90 -10.03 4.79
C ASP A 115 -4.86 -8.50 4.54
N LEU A 116 -4.15 -7.76 5.39
CA LEU A 116 -3.92 -6.33 5.20
C LEU A 116 -3.10 -6.04 3.93
N TYR A 117 -2.07 -6.83 3.62
CA TYR A 117 -1.31 -6.70 2.37
C TYR A 117 -2.16 -7.05 1.14
N GLU A 118 -3.05 -8.03 1.23
CA GLU A 118 -4.00 -8.33 0.18
C GLU A 118 -5.01 -7.20 -0.04
N ALA A 119 -5.52 -6.60 1.03
CA ALA A 119 -6.38 -5.42 0.97
C ALA A 119 -5.67 -4.23 0.30
N LEU A 120 -4.43 -3.98 0.69
CA LEU A 120 -3.56 -2.97 0.08
C LEU A 120 -3.37 -3.25 -1.42
N ALA A 121 -3.11 -4.50 -1.82
CA ALA A 121 -2.94 -4.88 -3.22
C ALA A 121 -4.23 -4.68 -4.03
N TRP A 122 -5.38 -5.04 -3.45
CA TRP A 122 -6.68 -4.82 -4.06
C TRP A 122 -6.95 -3.35 -4.35
N HIS A 123 -6.56 -2.47 -3.43
CA HIS A 123 -6.69 -1.01 -3.60
C HIS A 123 -5.82 -0.42 -4.70
N GLN A 124 -4.81 -1.16 -5.19
CA GLN A 124 -3.98 -0.76 -6.33
C GLN A 124 -4.56 -1.17 -7.69
N GLN A 125 -5.69 -1.90 -7.72
CA GLN A 125 -6.34 -2.20 -8.99
C GLN A 125 -6.69 -0.90 -9.71
N THR A 126 -6.35 -0.85 -11.01
CA THR A 126 -6.56 0.34 -11.82
C THR A 126 -8.04 0.56 -12.07
N HIS A 127 -8.50 1.77 -11.82
CA HIS A 127 -9.83 2.25 -12.16
C HIS A 127 -9.72 3.66 -12.72
N ALA A 128 -10.24 3.87 -13.93
CA ALA A 128 -10.12 5.14 -14.65
C ALA A 128 -8.67 5.66 -14.75
N GLY A 129 -7.71 4.76 -14.92
CA GLY A 129 -6.29 5.10 -15.10
C GLY A 129 -5.48 5.31 -13.82
N VAL A 130 -6.10 5.26 -12.63
CA VAL A 130 -5.43 5.44 -11.33
C VAL A 130 -5.72 4.29 -10.38
N ALA A 131 -4.98 4.15 -9.28
CA ALA A 131 -5.32 3.21 -8.22
C ALA A 131 -6.72 3.49 -7.66
N TRP A 132 -7.51 2.44 -7.46
CA TRP A 132 -8.88 2.55 -6.96
C TRP A 132 -9.00 3.34 -5.65
N ILE A 133 -8.08 3.16 -4.70
CA ILE A 133 -8.10 3.94 -3.45
C ILE A 133 -7.90 5.44 -3.67
N VAL A 134 -7.10 5.81 -4.67
CA VAL A 134 -6.83 7.20 -5.03
C VAL A 134 -8.10 7.82 -5.61
N HIS A 135 -8.75 7.12 -6.53
CA HIS A 135 -10.02 7.54 -7.11
C HIS A 135 -11.10 7.77 -6.03
N ILE A 136 -11.28 6.80 -5.11
CA ILE A 136 -12.27 6.92 -4.03
C ILE A 136 -12.00 8.16 -3.17
N VAL A 137 -10.76 8.33 -2.71
CA VAL A 137 -10.41 9.42 -1.80
C VAL A 137 -10.52 10.78 -2.49
N ASP A 138 -10.17 10.88 -3.76
CA ASP A 138 -10.31 12.12 -4.52
C ASP A 138 -11.79 12.52 -4.70
N VAL A 139 -12.66 11.54 -5.01
CA VAL A 139 -14.11 11.75 -5.09
C VAL A 139 -14.69 12.18 -3.75
N GLU A 140 -14.31 11.53 -2.65
CA GLU A 140 -14.74 11.89 -1.29
C GLU A 140 -14.37 13.34 -0.93
N ARG A 141 -13.14 13.75 -1.25
CA ARG A 141 -12.66 15.13 -1.01
C ARG A 141 -13.40 16.14 -1.87
N SER A 142 -13.58 15.83 -3.14
CA SER A 142 -14.35 16.67 -4.06
C SER A 142 -15.80 16.86 -3.60
N ALA A 143 -16.43 15.80 -3.10
CA ALA A 143 -17.78 15.90 -2.54
C ALA A 143 -17.82 16.75 -1.26
N ALA A 144 -16.84 16.58 -0.35
CA ALA A 144 -16.74 17.37 0.88
C ALA A 144 -16.52 18.86 0.59
N ALA A 145 -15.65 19.20 -0.36
CA ALA A 145 -15.41 20.59 -0.77
C ALA A 145 -16.67 21.24 -1.36
N LYS A 146 -17.40 20.52 -2.21
CA LYS A 146 -18.69 21.00 -2.76
C LYS A 146 -19.76 21.19 -1.67
N ALA A 147 -19.81 20.30 -0.68
CA ALA A 147 -20.74 20.43 0.43
C ALA A 147 -20.43 21.67 1.28
N LEU A 148 -19.15 21.93 1.57
CA LEU A 148 -18.69 23.11 2.28
C LEU A 148 -19.04 24.40 1.52
N ALA A 149 -18.80 24.43 0.22
CA ALA A 149 -19.10 25.59 -0.63
C ALA A 149 -20.60 25.91 -0.74
N ARG A 150 -21.48 24.93 -0.53
CA ARG A 150 -22.95 25.13 -0.50
C ARG A 150 -23.46 25.62 0.85
N ALA A 151 -22.67 25.45 1.92
CA ALA A 151 -23.03 25.82 3.28
C ALA A 151 -22.48 27.20 3.70
N ALA A 152 -21.60 27.78 2.90
CA ALA A 152 -21.06 29.14 3.03
C ALA A 152 -21.91 30.13 2.23
#